data_AF-A0A949TCG5-F1
#
_entry.id   AF-A0A949TCG5-F1
#
_cell.length_a   1.000
_cell.length_b   1.000
_cell.length_c   1.000
_cell.angle_alpha   90.00
_cell.angle_beta   90.00
_cell.angle_gamma   90.00
#
_symmetry.space_group_name_H-M   'P 1'
#
loop_
_entity.id
_entity.type
_entity.pdbx_description
1 polymer ?
#
loop_
_entity_poly.entity_id
_entity_poly.type
_entity_poly.pdbx_seq_one_letter_code
_entity_poly.pdbx_strand_id
1 'polypeptide(L)'
;MVNAQNLEITEESFLIAGIERGLGSDNSKAGNLEVIATGTINLKDGGSINNQILQDGSGQGGDVIISASTLQIEGGANIGTGIQGKGRGGNLIVDAPEVQIVGRESGLFASAEPNSSGDAGDLLIRTNTLLLKDGAQIVNSTFGEGKGGFLTINTNSLVSKNGSAVSVATFGEGKGGSLTINAKDVQLIGESKDGQLTGLFASAELDSLGDAGNLTINTNTLLLKDGAQIVNSTFDKGKGGFLKVNALDVQLIATSEDGQFGSGLFASASSIGDAGSLTINTNNLLLKDGAQVSSSAFGSGKGGNFQ
;
A
#
# COMPACT_ATOMS: atom_id res chain seq x y z
N MET A 1 2.23 4.11 25.42
CA MET A 1 2.00 5.53 25.10
C MET A 1 3.32 6.27 25.25
N VAL A 2 3.74 7.00 24.22
CA VAL A 2 4.91 7.89 24.20
C VAL A 2 4.39 9.30 23.87
N ASN A 3 4.72 10.27 24.73
CA ASN A 3 4.41 11.69 24.52
C ASN A 3 5.71 12.48 24.48
N ALA A 4 5.96 13.20 23.40
CA ALA A 4 7.20 13.96 23.24
C ALA A 4 6.94 15.29 22.50
N GLN A 5 7.92 16.20 22.57
CA GLN A 5 7.96 17.31 21.62
C GLN A 5 8.41 16.79 20.25
N ASN A 6 9.56 16.11 20.22
CA ASN A 6 10.10 15.40 19.08
C ASN A 6 10.51 13.99 19.51
N LEU A 7 10.39 13.02 18.62
CA LEU A 7 10.85 11.65 18.84
C LEU A 7 11.79 11.25 17.71
N GLU A 8 12.94 10.70 18.09
CA GLU A 8 13.92 10.12 17.17
C GLU A 8 14.05 8.62 17.51
N ILE A 9 13.92 7.77 16.51
CA ILE A 9 14.17 6.32 16.61
C ILE A 9 15.18 5.96 15.52
N THR A 10 16.38 5.58 15.92
CA THR A 10 17.54 5.51 15.04
C THR A 10 18.36 4.27 15.36
N GLU A 11 19.31 3.90 14.49
CA GLU A 11 20.28 2.83 14.77
C GLU A 11 19.62 1.53 15.23
N GLU A 12 18.62 1.06 14.46
CA GLU A 12 17.85 -0.16 14.73
C GLU A 12 17.07 -0.15 16.06
N SER A 13 16.90 1.01 16.68
CA SER A 13 16.07 1.16 17.89
C SER A 13 14.60 0.85 17.60
N PHE A 14 13.86 0.38 18.60
CA PHE A 14 12.48 -0.07 18.41
C PHE A 14 11.53 0.28 19.56
N LEU A 15 10.28 0.55 19.20
CA LEU A 15 9.12 0.50 20.10
C LEU A 15 8.25 -0.68 19.67
N ILE A 16 8.10 -1.67 20.54
CA ILE A 16 7.36 -2.89 20.23
C ILE A 16 6.26 -3.20 21.24
N ALA A 17 5.17 -3.75 20.74
CA ALA A 17 4.13 -4.44 21.49
C ALA A 17 3.65 -5.63 20.65
N GLY A 18 2.80 -6.48 21.21
CA GLY A 18 2.27 -7.60 20.45
C GLY A 18 1.95 -8.84 21.25
N ILE A 19 1.77 -9.93 20.52
CA ILE A 19 1.67 -11.29 21.05
C ILE A 19 2.90 -12.06 20.55
N GLU A 20 3.74 -12.49 21.49
CA GLU A 20 4.99 -13.19 21.21
C GLU A 20 4.77 -14.60 20.63
N ARG A 21 5.85 -15.17 20.11
CA ARG A 21 5.83 -16.48 19.43
C ARG A 21 5.22 -17.57 20.32
N GLY A 22 4.22 -18.28 19.79
CA GLY A 22 3.54 -19.39 20.46
C GLY A 22 2.71 -19.00 21.69
N LEU A 23 2.53 -17.70 21.96
CA LEU A 23 1.75 -17.22 23.09
C LEU A 23 0.32 -16.83 22.68
N GLY A 24 -0.49 -16.53 23.70
CA GLY A 24 -1.84 -16.05 23.52
C GLY A 24 -2.87 -17.17 23.36
N SER A 25 -4.05 -16.77 22.91
CA SER A 25 -5.25 -17.56 22.74
C SER A 25 -6.22 -16.72 21.90
N ASP A 26 -7.30 -17.32 21.42
CA ASP A 26 -8.26 -16.61 20.57
C ASP A 26 -8.90 -15.36 21.25
N ASN A 27 -8.84 -15.29 22.59
CA ASN A 27 -9.31 -14.16 23.39
C ASN A 27 -8.21 -13.16 23.79
N SER A 28 -6.95 -13.44 23.46
CA SER A 28 -5.83 -12.55 23.80
C SER A 28 -5.90 -11.28 22.97
N LYS A 29 -5.51 -10.16 23.57
CA LYS A 29 -5.43 -8.87 22.90
C LYS A 29 -4.15 -8.17 23.28
N ALA A 30 -3.33 -7.82 22.28
CA ALA A 30 -2.17 -6.98 22.50
C ALA A 30 -2.58 -5.55 22.86
N GLY A 31 -1.76 -4.89 23.67
CA GLY A 31 -1.93 -3.48 23.98
C GLY A 31 -1.58 -2.60 22.77
N ASN A 32 -2.14 -1.39 22.72
CA ASN A 32 -1.88 -0.45 21.63
C ASN A 32 -0.54 0.28 21.83
N LEU A 33 0.11 0.65 20.73
CA LEU A 33 1.20 1.62 20.70
C LEU A 33 0.64 2.96 20.25
N GLU A 34 0.75 3.96 21.12
CA GLU A 34 0.35 5.34 20.82
C GLU A 34 1.57 6.24 20.96
N VAL A 35 1.95 6.88 19.86
CA VAL A 35 3.14 7.73 19.76
C VAL A 35 2.70 9.11 19.29
N ILE A 36 2.79 10.06 20.21
CA ILE A 36 2.32 11.43 20.00
C ILE A 36 3.52 12.38 20.16
N ALA A 37 3.80 13.13 19.10
CA ALA A 37 4.74 14.24 19.13
C ALA A 37 4.04 15.55 18.76
N THR A 38 4.31 16.64 19.46
CA THR A 38 3.78 17.96 19.02
C THR A 38 4.52 18.49 17.80
N GLY A 39 5.79 18.12 17.65
CA GLY A 39 6.66 18.44 16.52
C GLY A 39 6.83 17.23 15.62
N THR A 40 8.04 16.69 15.58
CA THR A 40 8.42 15.69 14.59
C THR A 40 8.57 14.29 15.19
N ILE A 41 8.14 13.27 14.45
CA ILE A 41 8.54 11.87 14.65
C ILE A 41 9.47 11.50 13.49
N ASN A 42 10.71 11.17 13.82
CA ASN A 42 11.75 10.76 12.87
C ASN A 42 12.17 9.33 13.15
N LEU A 43 12.01 8.46 12.15
CA LEU A 43 12.59 7.12 12.17
C LEU A 43 13.61 7.03 11.04
N LYS A 44 14.82 6.57 11.38
CA LYS A 44 15.92 6.39 10.43
C LYS A 44 16.77 5.17 10.78
N ASP A 45 17.63 4.77 9.86
CA ASP A 45 18.67 3.75 10.10
C ASP A 45 18.10 2.47 10.73
N GLY A 46 17.03 1.92 10.14
CA GLY A 46 16.35 0.71 10.64
C GLY A 46 15.45 0.90 11.88
N GLY A 47 15.25 2.13 12.34
CA GLY A 47 14.36 2.42 13.46
C GLY A 47 12.93 1.93 13.24
N SER A 48 12.27 1.39 14.27
CA SER A 48 10.96 0.77 14.09
C SER A 48 9.93 1.02 15.21
N ILE A 49 8.64 1.04 14.82
CA ILE A 49 7.50 1.06 15.73
C ILE A 49 6.51 -0.03 15.30
N ASN A 50 6.46 -1.15 16.01
CA ASN A 50 5.76 -2.34 15.55
C ASN A 50 4.83 -2.95 16.60
N ASN A 51 3.61 -3.32 16.19
CA ASN A 51 2.68 -4.10 17.00
C ASN A 51 2.25 -5.37 16.27
N GLN A 52 2.81 -6.51 16.67
CA GLN A 52 2.72 -7.73 15.87
C GLN A 52 2.23 -8.94 16.65
N ILE A 53 1.48 -9.81 15.96
CA ILE A 53 1.29 -11.20 16.42
C ILE A 53 2.37 -12.03 15.73
N LEU A 54 3.36 -12.48 16.48
CA LEU A 54 4.47 -13.28 15.94
C LEU A 54 4.02 -14.70 15.62
N GLN A 55 4.89 -15.43 14.93
CA GLN A 55 4.66 -16.82 14.51
C GLN A 55 4.06 -17.69 15.63
N ASP A 56 3.07 -18.50 15.30
CA ASP A 56 2.33 -19.37 16.25
C ASP A 56 1.60 -18.65 17.39
N GLY A 57 1.68 -17.32 17.48
CA GLY A 57 0.87 -16.54 18.40
C GLY A 57 -0.61 -16.55 18.01
N SER A 58 -1.52 -16.43 18.98
CA SER A 58 -2.97 -16.31 18.72
C SER A 58 -3.59 -15.13 19.48
N GLY A 59 -4.42 -14.36 18.80
CA GLY A 59 -5.26 -13.32 19.40
C GLY A 59 -5.54 -12.14 18.48
N GLN A 60 -5.83 -10.99 19.07
CA GLN A 60 -6.03 -9.72 18.38
C GLN A 60 -4.81 -8.82 18.58
N GLY A 61 -4.25 -8.32 17.48
CA GLY A 61 -3.17 -7.35 17.48
C GLY A 61 -3.63 -6.02 18.06
N GLY A 62 -2.72 -5.30 18.69
CA GLY A 62 -2.99 -3.94 19.15
C GLY A 62 -2.79 -2.95 18.01
N ASP A 63 -3.48 -1.82 18.09
CA ASP A 63 -3.32 -0.76 17.10
C ASP A 63 -1.98 -0.02 17.28
N VAL A 64 -1.49 0.60 16.20
CA VAL A 64 -0.41 1.59 16.22
C VAL A 64 -0.99 2.93 15.80
N ILE A 65 -0.87 3.94 16.66
CA ILE A 65 -1.41 5.29 16.44
C ILE A 65 -0.25 6.27 16.47
N ILE A 66 -0.03 6.96 15.35
CA ILE A 66 1.01 7.96 15.16
C ILE A 66 0.36 9.32 14.99
N SER A 67 0.72 10.28 15.85
CA SER A 67 0.30 11.68 15.72
C SER A 67 1.47 12.63 15.82
N ALA A 68 1.67 13.47 14.80
CA ALA A 68 2.78 14.42 14.74
C ALA A 68 2.42 15.66 13.90
N SER A 69 3.22 16.73 13.99
CA SER A 69 3.21 17.77 12.96
C SER A 69 3.87 17.26 11.67
N THR A 70 4.93 16.48 11.80
CA THR A 70 5.65 15.86 10.68
C THR A 70 6.07 14.44 11.07
N LEU A 71 5.85 13.48 10.16
CA LEU A 71 6.39 12.12 10.24
C LEU A 71 7.41 11.92 9.12
N GLN A 72 8.64 11.55 9.48
CA GLN A 72 9.70 11.21 8.53
C GLN A 72 10.18 9.78 8.79
N ILE A 73 10.25 8.98 7.73
CA ILE A 73 10.69 7.59 7.75
C ILE A 73 11.73 7.41 6.64
N GLU A 74 12.95 7.03 6.99
CA GLU A 74 14.03 6.82 6.03
C GLU A 74 15.01 5.72 6.44
N GLY A 75 15.96 5.37 5.57
CA GLY A 75 17.08 4.49 5.93
C GLY A 75 16.66 3.08 6.39
N GLY A 76 15.60 2.51 5.80
CA GLY A 76 15.07 1.19 6.14
C GLY A 76 14.15 1.17 7.37
N ALA A 77 13.79 2.34 7.90
CA ALA A 77 12.90 2.45 9.05
C ALA A 77 11.45 2.09 8.72
N ASN A 78 10.71 1.57 9.69
CA ASN A 78 9.32 1.16 9.45
C ASN A 78 8.38 1.38 10.64
N ILE A 79 7.10 1.54 10.33
CA ILE A 79 6.02 1.50 11.31
C ILE A 79 5.02 0.47 10.85
N GLY A 80 4.62 -0.44 11.72
CA GLY A 80 3.69 -1.45 11.29
C GLY A 80 2.84 -2.12 12.34
N THR A 81 1.72 -2.63 11.85
CA THR A 81 1.00 -3.73 12.46
C THR A 81 1.17 -4.96 11.59
N GLY A 82 1.11 -6.15 12.17
CA GLY A 82 1.25 -7.34 11.35
C GLY A 82 0.89 -8.62 12.07
N ILE A 83 0.62 -9.66 11.29
CA ILE A 83 0.30 -10.98 11.80
C ILE A 83 1.11 -12.04 11.08
N GLN A 84 1.89 -12.80 11.85
CA GLN A 84 2.60 -14.03 11.45
C GLN A 84 1.94 -15.27 12.09
N GLY A 85 0.97 -15.07 12.99
CA GLY A 85 0.26 -16.13 13.71
C GLY A 85 -1.20 -16.25 13.29
N LYS A 86 -2.09 -16.40 14.28
CA LYS A 86 -3.55 -16.55 14.13
C LYS A 86 -4.31 -15.37 14.73
N GLY A 87 -5.52 -15.14 14.20
CA GLY A 87 -6.44 -14.12 14.69
C GLY A 87 -6.52 -12.91 13.77
N ARG A 88 -6.44 -11.69 14.30
CA ARG A 88 -6.57 -10.46 13.50
C ARG A 88 -5.48 -9.46 13.84
N GLY A 89 -4.80 -8.91 12.83
CA GLY A 89 -3.85 -7.82 12.99
C GLY A 89 -4.49 -6.53 13.51
N GLY A 90 -3.72 -5.73 14.25
CA GLY A 90 -4.16 -4.40 14.67
C GLY A 90 -4.14 -3.40 13.52
N ASN A 91 -4.76 -2.24 13.70
CA ASN A 91 -4.80 -1.19 12.68
C ASN A 91 -3.63 -0.21 12.85
N LEU A 92 -3.16 0.37 11.75
CA LEU A 92 -2.18 1.44 11.74
C LEU A 92 -2.85 2.76 11.34
N ILE A 93 -2.81 3.74 12.24
CA ILE A 93 -3.39 5.07 12.03
C ILE A 93 -2.27 6.11 12.08
N VAL A 94 -2.15 6.89 11.00
CA VAL A 94 -1.17 7.98 10.88
C VAL A 94 -1.89 9.30 10.66
N ASP A 95 -1.73 10.20 11.63
CA ASP A 95 -2.26 11.56 11.63
C ASP A 95 -1.12 12.57 11.71
N ALA A 96 -0.69 13.08 10.57
CA ALA A 96 0.30 14.16 10.52
C ALA A 96 0.05 15.07 9.31
N PRO A 97 0.06 16.40 9.45
CA PRO A 97 -0.01 17.32 8.32
C PRO A 97 0.99 17.02 7.21
N GLU A 98 2.17 16.50 7.55
CA GLU A 98 3.21 16.14 6.59
C GLU A 98 3.74 14.73 6.89
N VAL A 99 3.77 13.88 5.86
CA VAL A 99 4.34 12.53 5.91
C VAL A 99 5.34 12.38 4.77
N GLN A 100 6.58 12.05 5.09
CA GLN A 100 7.64 11.78 4.13
C GLN A 100 8.23 10.38 4.40
N ILE A 101 8.26 9.55 3.36
CA ILE A 101 8.89 8.22 3.41
C ILE A 101 9.90 8.15 2.26
N VAL A 102 11.15 7.88 2.59
CA VAL A 102 12.25 7.95 1.63
C VAL A 102 13.16 6.72 1.76
N GLY A 103 13.42 6.07 0.64
CA GLY A 103 14.36 4.96 0.56
C GLY A 103 13.70 3.60 0.60
N ARG A 104 14.46 2.59 0.17
CA ARG A 104 14.05 1.19 0.21
C ARG A 104 13.79 0.73 1.63
N GLU A 105 12.90 -0.25 1.75
CA GLU A 105 12.52 -0.90 3.02
C GLU A 105 11.93 0.09 4.05
N SER A 106 11.77 1.36 3.65
CA SER A 106 11.22 2.40 4.50
C SER A 106 9.73 2.49 4.25
N GLY A 107 8.91 2.43 5.31
CA GLY A 107 7.49 2.34 5.06
C GLY A 107 6.52 2.18 6.23
N LEU A 108 5.26 2.08 5.84
CA LEU A 108 4.12 1.77 6.70
C LEU A 108 3.55 0.41 6.31
N PHE A 109 3.36 -0.49 7.28
CA PHE A 109 3.00 -1.88 7.03
C PHE A 109 1.81 -2.31 7.90
N ALA A 110 0.83 -3.01 7.32
CA ALA A 110 -0.33 -3.56 8.06
C ALA A 110 -0.64 -5.00 7.63
N SER A 111 0.37 -5.77 7.22
CA SER A 111 0.22 -6.99 6.42
C SER A 111 -0.08 -8.27 7.23
N ALA A 112 -0.68 -9.24 6.55
CA ALA A 112 -0.73 -10.63 6.99
C ALA A 112 0.42 -11.40 6.33
N GLU A 113 1.42 -11.78 7.13
CA GLU A 113 2.69 -12.36 6.68
C GLU A 113 2.55 -13.83 6.24
N PRO A 114 3.56 -14.40 5.54
CA PRO A 114 3.52 -15.79 5.10
C PRO A 114 3.25 -16.77 6.26
N ASN A 115 2.43 -17.79 5.99
CA ASN A 115 1.96 -18.79 6.96
C ASN A 115 1.05 -18.26 8.09
N SER A 116 0.64 -16.99 8.04
CA SER A 116 -0.43 -16.51 8.90
C SER A 116 -1.80 -17.05 8.42
N SER A 117 -2.68 -17.33 9.38
CA SER A 117 -4.09 -17.67 9.10
C SER A 117 -5.04 -16.54 9.51
N GLY A 118 -4.48 -15.41 9.93
CA GLY A 118 -5.22 -14.28 10.45
C GLY A 118 -5.37 -13.14 9.46
N ASP A 119 -6.47 -12.40 9.58
CA ASP A 119 -6.76 -11.25 8.73
C ASP A 119 -5.83 -10.08 9.07
N ALA A 120 -5.37 -9.38 8.03
CA ALA A 120 -4.62 -8.13 8.16
C ALA A 120 -5.47 -7.03 8.81
N GLY A 121 -4.80 -6.05 9.40
CA GLY A 121 -5.47 -4.86 9.94
C GLY A 121 -5.71 -3.80 8.86
N ASP A 122 -6.41 -2.73 9.23
CA ASP A 122 -6.59 -1.58 8.34
C ASP A 122 -5.45 -0.57 8.51
N LEU A 123 -5.15 0.18 7.44
CA LEU A 123 -4.18 1.26 7.44
C LEU A 123 -4.87 2.56 7.01
N LEU A 124 -4.84 3.57 7.88
CA LEU A 124 -5.44 4.87 7.63
C LEU A 124 -4.39 5.97 7.74
N ILE A 125 -4.23 6.75 6.66
CA ILE A 125 -3.35 7.92 6.61
C ILE A 125 -4.20 9.17 6.42
N ARG A 126 -4.05 10.15 7.32
CA ARG A 126 -4.61 11.49 7.17
C ARG A 126 -3.47 12.51 7.23
N THR A 127 -3.27 13.20 6.11
CA THR A 127 -2.19 14.19 5.97
C THR A 127 -2.61 15.33 5.04
N ASN A 128 -1.85 16.42 5.00
CA ASN A 128 -1.98 17.38 3.90
C ASN A 128 -1.08 16.97 2.72
N THR A 129 0.10 16.44 3.01
CA THR A 129 1.10 16.06 2.00
C THR A 129 1.70 14.70 2.34
N LEU A 130 1.57 13.77 1.39
CA LEU A 130 2.21 12.46 1.43
C LEU A 130 3.25 12.38 0.32
N LEU A 131 4.53 12.26 0.70
CA LEU A 131 5.65 12.05 -0.21
C LEU A 131 6.22 10.64 -0.01
N LEU A 132 6.26 9.86 -1.09
CA LEU A 132 6.99 8.60 -1.19
C LEU A 132 8.10 8.75 -2.23
N LYS A 133 9.33 8.39 -1.86
CA LYS A 133 10.48 8.57 -2.75
C LYS A 133 11.51 7.45 -2.63
N ASP A 134 12.17 7.16 -3.74
CA ASP A 134 13.37 6.32 -3.82
C ASP A 134 13.18 4.89 -3.26
N GLY A 135 12.05 4.25 -3.59
CA GLY A 135 11.73 2.87 -3.20
C GLY A 135 10.91 2.74 -1.91
N ALA A 136 10.34 3.85 -1.41
CA ALA A 136 9.49 3.86 -0.24
C ALA A 136 8.20 3.06 -0.43
N GLN A 137 7.68 2.49 0.66
CA GLN A 137 6.55 1.56 0.61
C GLN A 137 5.44 1.89 1.60
N ILE A 138 4.19 1.71 1.17
CA ILE A 138 3.03 1.58 2.05
C ILE A 138 2.32 0.27 1.67
N VAL A 139 2.23 -0.67 2.60
CA VAL A 139 1.81 -2.04 2.29
C VAL A 139 0.75 -2.51 3.28
N ASN A 140 -0.39 -2.97 2.75
CA ASN A 140 -1.41 -3.69 3.49
C ASN A 140 -1.81 -4.95 2.69
N SER A 141 -0.84 -5.83 2.52
CA SER A 141 -0.96 -7.04 1.69
C SER A 141 -1.23 -8.28 2.54
N THR A 142 -1.68 -9.36 1.89
CA THR A 142 -1.76 -10.68 2.53
C THR A 142 -0.93 -11.72 1.78
N PHE A 143 -0.21 -12.55 2.53
CA PHE A 143 0.61 -13.65 2.04
C PHE A 143 0.09 -15.02 2.53
N GLY A 144 -0.94 -15.03 3.38
CA GLY A 144 -1.48 -16.22 4.02
C GLY A 144 -2.93 -16.53 3.63
N GLU A 145 -3.62 -17.29 4.48
CA GLU A 145 -5.05 -17.61 4.31
C GLU A 145 -5.96 -16.43 4.68
N GLY A 146 -5.47 -15.54 5.57
CA GLY A 146 -6.20 -14.36 6.02
C GLY A 146 -6.37 -13.30 4.94
N LYS A 147 -7.42 -12.50 5.03
CA LYS A 147 -7.71 -11.45 4.06
C LYS A 147 -6.84 -10.21 4.31
N GLY A 148 -6.50 -9.50 3.23
CA GLY A 148 -5.92 -8.17 3.29
C GLY A 148 -6.92 -7.14 3.85
N GLY A 149 -6.41 -6.11 4.52
CA GLY A 149 -7.22 -5.06 5.11
C GLY A 149 -7.57 -3.94 4.14
N PHE A 150 -8.20 -2.89 4.66
CA PHE A 150 -8.43 -1.65 3.93
C PHE A 150 -7.26 -0.69 4.12
N LEU A 151 -6.77 -0.12 3.02
CA LEU A 151 -5.83 0.99 3.02
C LEU A 151 -6.55 2.24 2.54
N THR A 152 -6.66 3.24 3.41
CA THR A 152 -7.27 4.53 3.09
C THR A 152 -6.26 5.67 3.25
N ILE A 153 -6.08 6.44 2.17
CA ILE A 153 -5.23 7.63 2.17
C ILE A 153 -6.11 8.85 1.94
N ASN A 154 -6.18 9.73 2.92
CA ASN A 154 -6.81 11.04 2.80
C ASN A 154 -5.72 12.10 2.84
N THR A 155 -5.50 12.79 1.71
CA THR A 155 -4.46 13.81 1.59
C THR A 155 -4.93 15.01 0.76
N ASN A 156 -4.24 16.15 0.81
CA ASN A 156 -4.39 17.13 -0.26
C ASN A 156 -3.50 16.74 -1.45
N SER A 157 -2.25 16.34 -1.20
CA SER A 157 -1.30 15.97 -2.24
C SER A 157 -0.65 14.63 -1.94
N LEU A 158 -0.70 13.72 -2.93
CA LEU A 158 0.09 12.49 -2.95
C LEU A 158 1.13 12.60 -4.08
N VAL A 159 2.40 12.46 -3.71
CA VAL A 159 3.51 12.40 -4.66
C VAL A 159 4.28 11.11 -4.41
N SER A 160 4.29 10.20 -5.37
CA SER A 160 5.12 8.99 -5.37
C SER A 160 6.12 9.05 -6.50
N LYS A 161 7.39 8.77 -6.22
CA LYS A 161 8.49 8.90 -7.19
C LYS A 161 9.53 7.80 -7.06
N ASN A 162 10.24 7.55 -8.16
CA ASN A 162 11.48 6.77 -8.20
C ASN A 162 11.36 5.36 -7.59
N GLY A 163 10.36 4.61 -8.02
CA GLY A 163 10.12 3.21 -7.62
C GLY A 163 9.37 3.04 -6.30
N SER A 164 8.73 4.11 -5.80
CA SER A 164 7.94 4.04 -4.58
C SER A 164 6.53 3.51 -4.86
N ALA A 165 6.00 2.71 -3.93
CA ALA A 165 4.78 1.95 -4.18
C ALA A 165 3.81 1.97 -2.99
N VAL A 166 2.51 1.95 -3.33
CA VAL A 166 1.43 1.65 -2.38
C VAL A 166 0.77 0.35 -2.82
N SER A 167 0.70 -0.66 -1.95
CA SER A 167 0.23 -2.00 -2.32
C SER A 167 -0.74 -2.59 -1.31
N VAL A 168 -1.79 -3.24 -1.83
CA VAL A 168 -2.77 -4.03 -1.08
C VAL A 168 -2.94 -5.44 -1.69
N ALA A 169 -1.85 -5.98 -2.22
CA ALA A 169 -1.87 -7.21 -2.99
C ALA A 169 -2.16 -8.47 -2.14
N THR A 170 -2.49 -9.57 -2.83
CA THR A 170 -2.46 -10.92 -2.25
C THR A 170 -1.45 -11.79 -2.96
N PHE A 171 -0.70 -12.56 -2.17
CA PHE A 171 0.25 -13.58 -2.61
C PHE A 171 -0.16 -14.99 -2.11
N GLY A 172 -1.28 -15.09 -1.41
CA GLY A 172 -1.71 -16.30 -0.71
C GLY A 172 -3.12 -16.76 -1.09
N GLU A 173 -3.79 -17.44 -0.18
CA GLU A 173 -5.17 -17.91 -0.39
C GLU A 173 -6.20 -16.84 -0.03
N GLY A 174 -5.83 -15.92 0.85
CA GLY A 174 -6.68 -14.82 1.26
C GLY A 174 -6.92 -13.80 0.15
N LYS A 175 -8.08 -13.17 0.15
CA LYS A 175 -8.39 -12.07 -0.78
C LYS A 175 -7.50 -10.86 -0.46
N GLY A 176 -6.99 -10.19 -1.51
CA GLY A 176 -6.23 -8.94 -1.39
C GLY A 176 -7.04 -7.80 -0.75
N GLY A 177 -6.32 -6.85 -0.17
CA GLY A 177 -6.90 -5.67 0.47
C GLY A 177 -7.47 -4.67 -0.53
N SER A 178 -8.21 -3.67 -0.06
CA SER A 178 -8.73 -2.61 -0.93
C SER A 178 -8.07 -1.26 -0.63
N LEU A 179 -7.70 -0.53 -1.68
CA LEU A 179 -7.06 0.77 -1.62
C LEU A 179 -8.05 1.86 -2.02
N THR A 180 -8.26 2.84 -1.13
CA THR A 180 -8.99 4.07 -1.42
C THR A 180 -8.09 5.28 -1.23
N ILE A 181 -7.96 6.11 -2.25
CA ILE A 181 -7.23 7.38 -2.20
C ILE A 181 -8.22 8.51 -2.41
N ASN A 182 -8.30 9.42 -1.44
CA ASN A 182 -8.99 10.69 -1.55
C ASN A 182 -7.93 11.79 -1.48
N ALA A 183 -7.65 12.41 -2.62
CA ALA A 183 -6.66 13.47 -2.76
C ALA A 183 -7.24 14.69 -3.47
N LYS A 184 -6.56 15.84 -3.43
CA LYS A 184 -6.78 16.88 -4.45
C LYS A 184 -5.92 16.62 -5.67
N ASP A 185 -4.67 16.19 -5.45
CA ASP A 185 -3.71 15.93 -6.50
C ASP A 185 -2.95 14.63 -6.24
N VAL A 186 -2.83 13.78 -7.26
CA VAL A 186 -2.04 12.55 -7.24
C VAL A 186 -1.02 12.59 -8.37
N GLN A 187 0.25 12.44 -8.05
CA GLN A 187 1.36 12.37 -9.01
C GLN A 187 2.21 11.12 -8.76
N LEU A 188 2.27 10.26 -9.77
CA LEU A 188 3.12 9.07 -9.79
C LEU A 188 4.14 9.24 -10.91
N ILE A 189 5.44 9.19 -10.61
CA ILE A 189 6.47 9.55 -11.58
C ILE A 189 7.65 8.58 -11.54
N GLY A 190 7.98 8.04 -12.70
CA GLY A 190 9.22 7.31 -12.92
C GLY A 190 9.20 5.88 -12.39
N GLU A 191 10.39 5.31 -12.35
CA GLU A 191 10.74 4.03 -11.74
C GLU A 191 12.07 4.20 -11.01
N SER A 192 12.47 3.22 -10.20
CA SER A 192 13.81 3.19 -9.64
C SER A 192 14.83 2.74 -10.70
N LYS A 193 16.12 2.94 -10.40
CA LYS A 193 17.23 2.55 -11.29
C LYS A 193 17.33 1.05 -11.58
N ASP A 194 16.72 0.20 -10.75
CA ASP A 194 16.65 -1.25 -10.94
C ASP A 194 15.32 -1.72 -11.54
N GLY A 195 14.50 -0.80 -12.05
CA GLY A 195 13.25 -1.12 -12.74
C GLY A 195 12.06 -1.39 -11.82
N GLN A 196 12.14 -1.03 -10.53
CA GLN A 196 10.96 -1.04 -9.67
C GLN A 196 10.04 0.11 -10.07
N LEU A 197 8.81 -0.25 -10.47
CA LEU A 197 7.82 0.72 -10.92
C LEU A 197 7.33 1.59 -9.76
N THR A 198 7.15 2.89 -10.04
CA THR A 198 6.35 3.74 -9.16
C THR A 198 4.88 3.45 -9.42
N GLY A 199 4.10 3.18 -8.37
CA GLY A 199 2.69 2.91 -8.62
C GLY A 199 1.80 2.62 -7.43
N LEU A 200 0.55 2.32 -7.76
CA LEU A 200 -0.49 1.87 -6.85
C LEU A 200 -0.97 0.49 -7.29
N PHE A 201 -0.96 -0.48 -6.39
CA PHE A 201 -1.14 -1.89 -6.74
C PHE A 201 -2.22 -2.54 -5.87
N ALA A 202 -3.19 -3.18 -6.52
CA ALA A 202 -4.19 -4.02 -5.89
C ALA A 202 -4.32 -5.30 -6.69
N SER A 203 -3.35 -6.21 -6.53
CA SER A 203 -3.18 -7.38 -7.41
C SER A 203 -3.36 -8.70 -6.68
N ALA A 204 -3.72 -9.75 -7.43
CA ALA A 204 -3.48 -11.14 -7.03
C ALA A 204 -2.24 -11.64 -7.77
N GLU A 205 -1.17 -11.87 -7.03
CA GLU A 205 0.15 -12.15 -7.57
C GLU A 205 0.31 -13.59 -8.03
N LEU A 206 1.47 -13.93 -8.59
CA LEU A 206 1.75 -15.28 -9.09
C LEU A 206 1.57 -16.31 -7.96
N ASP A 207 1.01 -17.47 -8.29
CA ASP A 207 0.68 -18.57 -7.37
C ASP A 207 -0.37 -18.22 -6.28
N SER A 208 -0.92 -17.01 -6.27
CA SER A 208 -2.04 -16.63 -5.40
C SER A 208 -3.31 -17.40 -5.77
N LEU A 209 -3.95 -17.98 -4.76
CA LEU A 209 -5.30 -18.56 -4.88
C LEU A 209 -6.40 -17.53 -4.55
N GLY A 210 -6.04 -16.43 -3.91
CA GLY A 210 -6.94 -15.34 -3.57
C GLY A 210 -7.26 -14.41 -4.73
N ASP A 211 -8.42 -13.76 -4.66
CA ASP A 211 -8.83 -12.70 -5.58
C ASP A 211 -8.10 -11.38 -5.27
N ALA A 212 -7.91 -10.55 -6.29
CA ALA A 212 -7.43 -9.19 -6.09
C ALA A 212 -8.49 -8.36 -5.35
N GLY A 213 -8.03 -7.34 -4.61
CA GLY A 213 -8.92 -6.35 -4.04
C GLY A 213 -9.29 -5.24 -5.03
N ASN A 214 -9.82 -4.14 -4.50
CA ASN A 214 -10.29 -3.02 -5.32
C ASN A 214 -9.40 -1.79 -5.14
N LEU A 215 -9.34 -0.95 -6.17
CA LEU A 215 -8.62 0.32 -6.15
C LEU A 215 -9.55 1.45 -6.56
N THR A 216 -9.78 2.41 -5.67
CA THR A 216 -10.54 3.63 -5.94
C THR A 216 -9.69 4.87 -5.74
N ILE A 217 -9.68 5.77 -6.72
CA ILE A 217 -9.01 7.07 -6.63
C ILE A 217 -10.05 8.15 -6.86
N ASN A 218 -10.17 9.06 -5.90
CA ASN A 218 -10.94 10.29 -5.99
C ASN A 218 -9.96 11.44 -5.90
N THR A 219 -9.81 12.21 -6.98
CA THR A 219 -8.87 13.33 -7.05
C THR A 219 -9.40 14.46 -7.91
N ASN A 220 -8.81 15.66 -7.85
CA ASN A 220 -9.04 16.64 -8.90
C ASN A 220 -8.12 16.33 -10.07
N THR A 221 -6.83 16.12 -9.80
CA THR A 221 -5.84 15.81 -10.84
C THR A 221 -5.15 14.47 -10.58
N LEU A 222 -5.00 13.69 -11.65
CA LEU A 222 -4.19 12.47 -11.67
C LEU A 222 -3.14 12.58 -12.76
N LEU A 223 -1.85 12.51 -12.38
CA LEU A 223 -0.72 12.49 -13.29
C LEU A 223 0.08 11.19 -13.10
N LEU A 224 0.20 10.40 -14.16
CA LEU A 224 1.17 9.30 -14.27
C LEU A 224 2.17 9.67 -15.35
N LYS A 225 3.46 9.65 -14.98
CA LYS A 225 4.53 10.10 -15.87
C LYS A 225 5.71 9.14 -15.85
N ASP A 226 6.41 9.08 -16.98
CA ASP A 226 7.73 8.47 -17.13
C ASP A 226 7.73 6.98 -16.70
N GLY A 227 6.67 6.23 -17.00
CA GLY A 227 6.55 4.79 -16.75
C GLY A 227 5.76 4.41 -15.49
N ALA A 228 5.25 5.38 -14.73
CA ALA A 228 4.47 5.10 -13.52
C ALA A 228 3.11 4.45 -13.81
N GLN A 229 2.67 3.52 -12.97
CA GLN A 229 1.48 2.69 -13.22
C GLN A 229 0.50 2.64 -12.05
N ILE A 230 -0.77 2.40 -12.38
CA ILE A 230 -1.79 1.95 -11.43
C ILE A 230 -2.34 0.64 -11.94
N VAL A 231 -2.27 -0.39 -11.10
CA VAL A 231 -2.49 -1.78 -11.51
C VAL A 231 -3.48 -2.45 -10.57
N ASN A 232 -4.52 -3.05 -11.16
CA ASN A 232 -5.45 -3.95 -10.50
C ASN A 232 -5.53 -5.24 -11.31
N SER A 233 -4.57 -6.14 -11.08
CA SER A 233 -4.37 -7.28 -11.97
C SER A 233 -4.39 -8.62 -11.25
N THR A 234 -4.56 -9.68 -12.03
CA THR A 234 -4.33 -11.06 -11.55
C THR A 234 -3.31 -11.77 -12.40
N PHE A 235 -2.35 -12.41 -11.75
CA PHE A 235 -1.24 -13.07 -12.41
C PHE A 235 -1.37 -14.60 -12.45
N ASP A 236 -2.33 -15.17 -11.70
CA ASP A 236 -2.68 -16.58 -11.80
C ASP A 236 -4.21 -16.86 -11.79
N LYS A 237 -4.72 -17.57 -10.77
CA LYS A 237 -6.11 -18.08 -10.74
C LYS A 237 -7.13 -17.10 -10.19
N GLY A 238 -6.67 -16.14 -9.38
CA GLY A 238 -7.52 -15.14 -8.75
C GLY A 238 -8.26 -14.27 -9.78
N LYS A 239 -9.41 -13.72 -9.38
CA LYS A 239 -10.15 -12.73 -10.18
C LYS A 239 -9.73 -11.31 -9.86
N GLY A 240 -9.67 -10.48 -10.89
CA GLY A 240 -9.43 -9.05 -10.76
C GLY A 240 -10.60 -8.38 -10.05
N GLY A 241 -10.29 -7.36 -9.25
CA GLY A 241 -11.30 -6.49 -8.65
C GLY A 241 -11.76 -5.43 -9.63
N PHE A 242 -11.93 -4.21 -9.14
CA PHE A 242 -12.10 -3.05 -10.00
C PHE A 242 -11.06 -1.97 -9.72
N LEU A 243 -10.68 -1.26 -10.77
CA LEU A 243 -9.97 0.00 -10.73
C LEU A 243 -10.94 1.11 -11.13
N LYS A 244 -11.24 2.01 -10.20
CA LYS A 244 -12.11 3.16 -10.44
C LYS A 244 -11.35 4.46 -10.20
N VAL A 245 -11.29 5.30 -11.22
CA VAL A 245 -10.72 6.64 -11.16
C VAL A 245 -11.84 7.67 -11.33
N ASN A 246 -12.02 8.53 -10.33
CA ASN A 246 -12.88 9.71 -10.41
C ASN A 246 -11.96 10.93 -10.30
N ALA A 247 -11.78 11.64 -11.41
CA ALA A 247 -10.91 12.81 -11.50
C ALA A 247 -11.60 13.96 -12.25
N LEU A 248 -11.11 15.19 -12.13
CA LEU A 248 -11.45 16.24 -13.08
C LEU A 248 -10.54 16.14 -14.31
N ASP A 249 -9.26 15.86 -14.09
CA ASP A 249 -8.23 15.76 -15.12
C ASP A 249 -7.34 14.54 -14.90
N VAL A 250 -7.17 13.72 -15.94
CA VAL A 250 -6.26 12.57 -15.97
C VAL A 250 -5.22 12.78 -17.07
N GLN A 251 -3.94 12.68 -16.70
CA GLN A 251 -2.81 12.81 -17.62
C GLN A 251 -1.89 11.60 -17.47
N LEU A 252 -1.74 10.85 -18.55
CA LEU A 252 -0.83 9.70 -18.66
C LEU A 252 0.20 10.05 -19.74
N ILE A 253 1.48 10.16 -19.37
CA ILE A 253 2.49 10.76 -20.25
C ILE A 253 3.79 9.94 -20.21
N ALA A 254 4.30 9.61 -21.39
CA ALA A 254 5.59 8.96 -21.60
C ALA A 254 5.67 7.51 -21.10
N THR A 255 6.74 6.84 -21.45
CA THR A 255 7.17 5.52 -20.96
C THR A 255 8.28 5.66 -19.92
N SER A 256 8.67 4.57 -19.29
CA SER A 256 9.93 4.42 -18.56
C SER A 256 11.13 4.77 -19.45
N GLU A 257 12.30 5.00 -18.83
CA GLU A 257 13.52 5.41 -19.53
C GLU A 257 13.97 4.38 -20.58
N ASP A 258 13.78 3.09 -20.28
CA ASP A 258 14.08 1.97 -21.17
C ASP A 258 12.98 1.70 -22.22
N GLY A 259 11.86 2.43 -22.16
CA GLY A 259 10.70 2.26 -23.03
C GLY A 259 9.86 1.01 -22.78
N GLN A 260 10.17 0.21 -21.76
CA GLN A 260 9.49 -1.06 -21.49
C GLN A 260 8.09 -0.85 -20.88
N PHE A 261 7.91 0.20 -20.07
CA PHE A 261 6.69 0.43 -19.32
C PHE A 261 6.04 1.74 -19.73
N GLY A 262 4.84 1.67 -20.32
CA GLY A 262 4.02 2.86 -20.53
C GLY A 262 3.46 3.37 -19.19
N SER A 263 3.41 4.70 -19.01
CA SER A 263 2.63 5.27 -17.92
C SER A 263 1.16 4.91 -18.13
N GLY A 264 0.48 4.34 -17.13
CA GLY A 264 -0.85 3.83 -17.43
C GLY A 264 -1.69 3.27 -16.30
N LEU A 265 -2.95 2.99 -16.66
CA LEU A 265 -3.96 2.36 -15.83
C LEU A 265 -4.24 0.95 -16.38
N PHE A 266 -4.09 -0.06 -15.53
CA PHE A 266 -4.18 -1.47 -15.93
C PHE A 266 -5.14 -2.23 -15.02
N ALA A 267 -6.15 -2.87 -15.62
CA ALA A 267 -7.03 -3.83 -14.96
C ALA A 267 -6.99 -5.15 -15.72
N SER A 268 -5.90 -5.91 -15.58
CA SER A 268 -5.58 -7.03 -16.47
C SER A 268 -5.57 -8.39 -15.79
N ALA A 269 -5.67 -9.45 -16.58
CA ALA A 269 -5.38 -10.80 -16.13
C ALA A 269 -4.32 -11.43 -17.02
N SER A 270 -3.27 -11.98 -16.42
CA SER A 270 -2.11 -12.53 -17.15
C SER A 270 -2.17 -14.05 -17.33
N SER A 271 -3.09 -14.74 -16.65
CA SER A 271 -3.22 -16.22 -16.67
C SER A 271 -4.70 -16.63 -16.82
N ILE A 272 -5.17 -17.63 -16.09
CA ILE A 272 -6.52 -18.19 -16.21
C ILE A 272 -7.59 -17.37 -15.47
N GLY A 273 -7.19 -16.48 -14.56
CA GLY A 273 -8.08 -15.58 -13.83
C GLY A 273 -8.76 -14.55 -14.72
N ASP A 274 -9.95 -14.07 -14.32
CA ASP A 274 -10.66 -13.01 -15.05
C ASP A 274 -10.06 -11.64 -14.73
N ALA A 275 -9.91 -10.79 -15.74
CA ALA A 275 -9.42 -9.42 -15.57
C ALA A 275 -10.47 -8.54 -14.84
N GLY A 276 -9.98 -7.57 -14.08
CA GLY A 276 -10.83 -6.62 -13.36
C GLY A 276 -11.50 -5.61 -14.29
N SER A 277 -12.50 -4.89 -13.78
CA SER A 277 -13.09 -3.77 -14.53
C SER A 277 -12.33 -2.47 -14.30
N LEU A 278 -12.19 -1.66 -15.35
CA LEU A 278 -11.62 -0.31 -15.29
C LEU A 278 -12.69 0.74 -15.60
N THR A 279 -12.87 1.70 -14.70
CA THR A 279 -13.75 2.86 -14.92
C THR A 279 -13.00 4.17 -14.73
N ILE A 280 -13.07 5.06 -15.71
CA ILE A 280 -12.47 6.41 -15.63
C ILE A 280 -13.55 7.47 -15.81
N ASN A 281 -13.97 8.10 -14.72
CA ASN A 281 -14.84 9.27 -14.73
C ASN A 281 -13.96 10.52 -14.69
N THR A 282 -13.85 11.23 -15.81
CA THR A 282 -13.05 12.46 -15.92
C THR A 282 -13.65 13.45 -16.90
N ASN A 283 -13.38 14.75 -16.69
CA ASN A 283 -13.72 15.77 -17.69
C ASN A 283 -12.70 15.76 -18.83
N ASN A 284 -11.42 15.59 -18.50
CA ASN A 284 -10.34 15.54 -19.48
C ASN A 284 -9.45 14.31 -19.26
N LEU A 285 -9.14 13.61 -20.36
CA LEU A 285 -8.21 12.50 -20.39
C LEU A 285 -7.15 12.75 -21.47
N LEU A 286 -5.89 12.86 -21.06
CA LEU A 286 -4.74 12.97 -21.94
C LEU A 286 -3.89 11.70 -21.87
N LEU A 287 -3.74 11.02 -23.01
CA LEU A 287 -2.73 9.96 -23.20
C LEU A 287 -1.69 10.49 -24.19
N LYS A 288 -0.41 10.49 -23.80
CA LYS A 288 0.67 11.04 -24.62
C LYS A 288 1.93 10.19 -24.55
N ASP A 289 2.68 10.17 -25.65
CA ASP A 289 4.06 9.64 -25.71
C ASP A 289 4.19 8.17 -25.25
N GLY A 290 3.25 7.29 -25.63
CA GLY A 290 3.31 5.85 -25.33
C GLY A 290 2.58 5.42 -24.05
N ALA A 291 1.85 6.34 -23.41
CA ALA A 291 0.98 6.05 -22.29
C ALA A 291 -0.20 5.12 -22.64
N GLN A 292 -0.67 4.35 -21.66
CA GLN A 292 -1.59 3.22 -21.87
C GLN A 292 -2.76 3.20 -20.88
N VAL A 293 -3.89 2.68 -21.35
CA VAL A 293 -5.04 2.30 -20.53
C VAL A 293 -5.51 0.94 -21.04
N SER A 294 -5.60 -0.06 -20.18
CA SER A 294 -5.93 -1.44 -20.59
C SER A 294 -6.76 -2.17 -19.54
N SER A 295 -7.76 -2.93 -20.00
CA SER A 295 -8.53 -3.90 -19.21
C SER A 295 -8.42 -5.32 -19.78
N SER A 296 -7.28 -5.66 -20.40
CA SER A 296 -7.12 -6.88 -21.21
C SER A 296 -6.87 -8.14 -20.37
N ALA A 297 -7.34 -9.29 -20.87
CA ALA A 297 -6.84 -10.59 -20.45
C ALA A 297 -5.82 -11.11 -21.46
N PHE A 298 -4.64 -11.48 -20.98
CA PHE A 298 -3.52 -12.02 -21.76
C PHE A 298 -3.43 -13.55 -21.67
N GLY A 299 -4.12 -14.17 -20.70
CA GLY A 299 -4.29 -15.62 -20.59
C GLY A 299 -5.69 -16.10 -21.01
N SER A 300 -6.14 -17.26 -20.52
CA SER A 300 -7.43 -17.84 -20.91
C SER A 300 -8.65 -17.25 -20.18
N GLY A 301 -8.43 -16.35 -19.21
CA GLY A 301 -9.50 -15.65 -18.53
C GLY A 301 -10.22 -14.62 -19.39
N LYS A 302 -11.36 -14.12 -18.91
CA LYS A 302 -12.12 -13.09 -19.63
C LYS A 302 -11.47 -11.71 -19.44
N GLY A 303 -11.46 -10.93 -20.53
CA GLY A 303 -11.10 -9.50 -20.47
C GLY A 303 -12.10 -8.71 -19.63
N GLY A 304 -11.61 -7.63 -19.03
CA GLY A 304 -12.38 -6.74 -18.19
C GLY A 304 -13.17 -5.71 -18.98
N ASN A 305 -14.20 -5.15 -18.35
CA ASN A 305 -14.95 -4.04 -18.94
C ASN A 305 -14.19 -2.73 -18.76
N PHE A 306 -14.18 -1.90 -19.81
CA PHE A 306 -13.72 -0.52 -19.77
C PHE A 306 -14.93 0.41 -19.93
N GLN A 307 -15.12 1.34 -19.00
CA GLN A 307 -16.21 2.33 -19.00
C GLN A 307 -15.73 3.74 -18.67
#